data_AF-A0A967VXH5-F1
#
_entry.id   AF-A0A967VXH5-F1
#
_cell.length_a   1.000
_cell.length_b   1.000
_cell.length_c   1.000
_cell.angle_alpha   90.00
_cell.angle_beta   90.00
_cell.angle_gamma   90.00
#
_symmetry.space_group_name_H-M   'P 1'
#
loop_
_entity.id
_entity.type
_entity.pdbx_description
1 polymer ?
#
loop_
_entity_poly.entity_id
_entity_poly.type
_entity_poly.pdbx_seq_one_letter_code
_entity_poly.pdbx_strand_id
1 'polypeptide(L)'
;MAIFHSKNYSKSHLSKLDGVAQNGDTFINCNFAQPIPNTAIFSGLTGLTFQGCNLCNCNVPGDSVIDDCLTIQKSQCSHIHPNLLAQGHISACPDDCSHVVDTDEIWIDGVKTDTIYHYKDTTL
;
A
#
# COMPACT_ATOMS: atom_id res chain seq x y z
N MET A 1 26.81 4.47 -6.99
CA MET A 1 26.22 3.46 -6.08
C MET A 1 26.34 3.94 -4.65
N ALA A 2 25.22 4.31 -4.07
CA ALA A 2 25.05 4.68 -2.67
C ALA A 2 24.39 3.53 -1.90
N ILE A 3 24.53 3.56 -0.58
CA ILE A 3 23.88 2.62 0.33
C ILE A 3 23.04 3.40 1.35
N PHE A 4 21.75 3.12 1.39
CA PHE A 4 20.79 3.75 2.30
C PHE A 4 20.43 2.79 3.44
N HIS A 5 20.51 3.27 4.68
CA HIS A 5 20.24 2.45 5.85
C HIS A 5 19.09 3.01 6.68
N SER A 6 18.14 2.13 7.04
CA SER A 6 17.14 2.38 8.09
C SER A 6 16.32 3.65 7.88
N LYS A 7 16.00 3.96 6.63
CA LYS A 7 15.19 5.12 6.24
C LYS A 7 13.73 4.73 6.04
N ASN A 8 12.82 5.68 6.25
CA ASN A 8 11.39 5.51 6.03
C ASN A 8 10.94 6.35 4.83
N TYR A 9 10.35 5.69 3.84
CA TYR A 9 9.94 6.24 2.54
C TYR A 9 8.43 6.04 2.28
N SER A 10 7.61 6.06 3.32
CA SER A 10 6.17 5.76 3.21
C SER A 10 5.33 6.94 2.69
N LYS A 11 4.19 6.62 2.06
CA LYS A 11 3.08 7.53 1.67
C LYS A 11 3.40 8.64 0.67
N SER A 12 4.14 9.66 1.08
CA SER A 12 4.43 10.87 0.31
C SER A 12 5.93 11.17 0.23
N HIS A 13 6.76 10.29 0.78
CA HIS A 13 8.21 10.47 0.84
C HIS A 13 8.97 9.76 -0.27
N LEU A 14 8.32 8.98 -1.14
CA LEU A 14 8.96 8.48 -2.34
C LEU A 14 9.27 9.61 -3.34
N SER A 15 8.43 10.63 -3.44
CA SER A 15 8.75 11.83 -4.24
C SER A 15 9.92 12.64 -3.66
N LYS A 16 10.32 12.39 -2.41
CA LYS A 16 11.56 12.95 -1.83
C LYS A 16 12.81 12.16 -2.21
N LEU A 17 12.65 11.00 -2.85
CA LEU A 17 13.74 10.22 -3.42
C LEU A 17 13.94 10.49 -4.92
N ASP A 18 12.99 11.17 -5.56
CA ASP A 18 13.18 11.67 -6.94
C ASP A 18 14.43 12.56 -6.97
N GLY A 19 15.48 12.07 -7.62
CA GLY A 19 16.79 12.73 -7.71
C GLY A 19 17.83 12.34 -6.65
N VAL A 20 17.51 11.46 -5.70
CA VAL A 20 18.46 10.96 -4.67
C VAL A 20 18.93 9.54 -5.00
N ALA A 21 18.03 8.69 -5.47
CA ALA A 21 18.36 7.32 -5.87
C ALA A 21 18.83 7.28 -7.34
N GLN A 22 19.78 6.40 -7.63
CA GLN A 22 20.31 6.16 -8.97
C GLN A 22 20.45 4.65 -9.24
N ASN A 23 20.72 4.29 -10.49
CA ASN A 23 20.93 2.90 -10.89
C ASN A 23 22.03 2.22 -10.03
N GLY A 24 21.78 0.98 -9.63
CA GLY A 24 22.71 0.19 -8.82
C GLY A 24 22.64 0.43 -7.31
N ASP A 25 21.88 1.42 -6.83
CA ASP A 25 21.86 1.74 -5.40
C ASP A 25 21.28 0.60 -4.54
N THR A 26 21.74 0.55 -3.28
CA THR A 26 21.34 -0.47 -2.31
C THR A 26 20.59 0.16 -1.13
N PHE A 27 19.47 -0.44 -0.73
CA PHE A 27 18.66 -0.06 0.41
C PHE A 27 18.66 -1.19 1.42
N ILE A 28 19.08 -0.91 2.65
CA ILE A 28 19.20 -1.90 3.72
C ILE A 28 18.30 -1.48 4.89
N ASN A 29 17.46 -2.40 5.35
CA ASN A 29 16.54 -2.21 6.47
C ASN A 29 15.65 -0.96 6.35
N CYS A 30 15.29 -0.59 5.12
CA CYS A 30 14.45 0.57 4.84
C CYS A 30 12.97 0.18 4.82
N ASN A 31 12.10 1.14 5.12
CA ASN A 31 10.66 0.94 5.11
C ASN A 31 10.00 1.70 3.94
N PHE A 32 9.44 0.96 3.01
CA PHE A 32 8.64 1.45 1.89
C PHE A 32 7.20 0.95 2.08
N ALA A 33 6.25 1.88 2.18
CA ALA A 33 4.85 1.55 2.36
C ALA A 33 3.95 2.49 1.58
N GLN A 34 3.19 1.94 0.63
CA GLN A 34 2.26 2.69 -0.21
C GLN A 34 0.81 2.43 0.19
N PRO A 35 -0.09 3.41 0.01
CA PRO A 35 -1.51 3.22 0.32
C PRO A 35 -2.21 2.29 -0.68
N ILE A 36 -1.75 2.28 -1.94
CA ILE A 36 -2.37 1.54 -3.04
C ILE A 36 -1.49 0.32 -3.39
N PRO A 37 -2.03 -0.91 -3.49
CA PRO A 37 -1.29 -2.07 -3.95
C PRO A 37 -0.59 -1.87 -5.29
N ASN A 38 0.55 -2.53 -5.46
CA ASN A 38 1.36 -2.51 -6.67
C ASN A 38 1.78 -1.11 -7.12
N THR A 39 1.88 -0.16 -6.20
CA THR A 39 2.35 1.20 -6.52
C THR A 39 3.79 1.12 -7.00
N ALA A 40 4.03 1.55 -8.24
CA ALA A 40 5.37 1.60 -8.81
C ALA A 40 6.27 2.55 -8.00
N ILE A 41 7.46 2.08 -7.66
CA ILE A 41 8.50 2.86 -6.98
C ILE A 41 9.79 2.80 -7.79
N PHE A 42 10.56 3.89 -7.80
CA PHE A 42 11.82 3.99 -8.55
C PHE A 42 11.70 3.69 -10.05
N SER A 43 10.57 4.05 -10.67
CA SER A 43 10.33 3.86 -12.09
C SER A 43 11.46 4.45 -12.94
N GLY A 44 12.03 3.62 -13.82
CA GLY A 44 13.13 4.01 -14.71
C GLY A 44 14.53 3.81 -14.13
N LEU A 45 14.66 3.44 -12.86
CA LEU A 45 15.93 3.00 -12.29
C LEU A 45 16.13 1.49 -12.51
N THR A 46 17.40 1.08 -12.59
CA THR A 46 17.80 -0.31 -12.85
C THR A 46 18.85 -0.81 -11.85
N GLY A 47 18.93 -2.13 -11.67
CA GLY A 47 19.92 -2.81 -10.85
C GLY A 47 19.88 -2.45 -9.36
N LEU A 48 18.74 -2.03 -8.83
CA LEU A 48 18.60 -1.68 -7.42
C LEU A 48 18.69 -2.93 -6.53
N THR A 49 19.17 -2.78 -5.30
CA THR A 49 19.17 -3.87 -4.31
C THR A 49 18.39 -3.45 -3.07
N PHE A 50 17.49 -4.30 -2.60
CA PHE A 50 16.75 -4.14 -1.35
C PHE A 50 17.09 -5.31 -0.43
N GLN A 51 17.58 -5.01 0.76
CA GLN A 51 17.96 -6.01 1.76
C GLN A 51 17.25 -5.73 3.09
N GLY A 52 16.56 -6.72 3.67
CA GLY A 52 15.89 -6.55 4.97
C GLY A 52 14.81 -5.47 4.99
N CYS A 53 14.31 -5.05 3.81
CA CYS A 53 13.38 -3.93 3.69
C CYS A 53 11.93 -4.37 3.88
N ASN A 54 11.07 -3.44 4.30
CA ASN A 54 9.63 -3.58 4.15
C ASN A 54 9.21 -2.95 2.81
N LEU A 55 8.57 -3.74 1.95
CA LEU A 55 8.10 -3.38 0.61
C LEU A 55 6.57 -3.57 0.55
N CYS A 56 5.86 -2.88 1.45
CA CYS A 56 4.40 -2.96 1.52
C CYS A 56 3.76 -2.13 0.40
N ASN A 57 2.93 -2.77 -0.42
CA ASN A 57 2.24 -2.15 -1.55
C ASN A 57 3.15 -1.58 -2.64
N CYS A 58 4.42 -1.99 -2.65
CA CYS A 58 5.41 -1.51 -3.60
C CYS A 58 5.53 -2.45 -4.79
N ASN A 59 5.73 -1.87 -5.96
CA ASN A 59 6.17 -2.55 -7.17
C ASN A 59 7.54 -1.97 -7.57
N VAL A 60 8.60 -2.73 -7.31
CA VAL A 60 10.00 -2.33 -7.59
C VAL A 60 10.36 -2.64 -9.05
N PRO A 61 11.43 -2.02 -9.61
CA PRO A 61 11.92 -2.36 -10.93
C PRO A 61 12.23 -3.86 -11.06
N GLY A 62 11.85 -4.47 -12.18
CA GLY A 62 11.88 -5.93 -12.35
C GLY A 62 13.28 -6.57 -12.37
N ASP A 63 14.33 -5.78 -12.53
CA ASP A 63 15.73 -6.20 -12.46
C ASP A 63 16.36 -5.94 -11.07
N SER A 64 15.55 -5.54 -10.09
CA SER A 64 16.02 -5.32 -8.72
C SER A 64 16.31 -6.65 -8.01
N VAL A 65 17.33 -6.64 -7.16
CA VAL A 65 17.58 -7.72 -6.20
C VAL A 65 16.75 -7.47 -4.95
N ILE A 66 15.97 -8.47 -4.53
CA ILE A 66 15.19 -8.44 -3.29
C ILE A 66 15.72 -9.56 -2.39
N ASP A 67 16.36 -9.19 -1.29
CA ASP A 67 16.97 -10.11 -0.31
C ASP A 67 16.33 -9.91 1.07
N ASP A 68 15.77 -10.98 1.63
CA ASP A 68 15.13 -11.01 2.96
C ASP A 68 14.18 -9.83 3.24
N CYS A 69 13.38 -9.43 2.24
CA CYS A 69 12.42 -8.33 2.39
C CYS A 69 11.02 -8.83 2.69
N LEU A 70 10.28 -8.07 3.50
CA LEU A 70 8.83 -8.25 3.62
C LEU A 70 8.15 -7.65 2.38
N THR A 71 7.61 -8.49 1.50
CA THR A 71 6.82 -8.09 0.34
C THR A 71 5.35 -8.43 0.57
N ILE A 72 4.51 -7.42 0.78
CA ILE A 72 3.08 -7.63 1.04
C ILE A 72 2.24 -6.66 0.24
N GLN A 73 1.15 -7.15 -0.33
CA GLN A 73 0.14 -6.34 -1.01
C GLN A 73 -1.12 -6.33 -0.16
N LYS A 74 -1.60 -5.15 0.22
CA LYS A 74 -2.74 -4.93 1.10
C LYS A 74 -3.64 -3.84 0.52
N SER A 75 -4.83 -4.23 0.11
CA SER A 75 -5.89 -3.31 -0.33
C SER A 75 -6.63 -2.73 0.88
N GLN A 76 -6.68 -1.41 0.97
CA GLN A 76 -7.22 -0.67 2.11
C GLN A 76 -8.64 -0.18 1.80
N CYS A 77 -9.58 -0.46 2.69
CA CYS A 77 -10.97 -0.03 2.52
C CYS A 77 -11.18 1.41 3.02
N SER A 78 -11.81 2.28 2.21
CA SER A 78 -12.06 3.67 2.63
C SER A 78 -13.03 3.79 3.80
N HIS A 79 -13.91 2.81 4.01
CA HIS A 79 -14.84 2.76 5.15
C HIS A 79 -14.12 2.52 6.49
N ILE A 80 -12.96 1.86 6.47
CA ILE A 80 -12.15 1.58 7.66
C ILE A 80 -11.05 2.63 7.84
N HIS A 81 -10.61 3.26 6.74
CA HIS A 81 -9.52 4.24 6.73
C HIS A 81 -9.98 5.64 6.28
N PRO A 82 -10.90 6.30 7.00
CA PRO A 82 -11.41 7.62 6.61
C PRO A 82 -10.30 8.68 6.54
N ASN A 83 -9.25 8.54 7.35
CA ASN A 83 -8.08 9.44 7.31
C ASN A 83 -7.30 9.35 5.98
N LEU A 84 -7.16 8.16 5.42
CA LEU A 84 -6.45 7.97 4.16
C LEU A 84 -7.27 8.48 2.98
N LEU A 85 -8.60 8.30 3.04
CA LEU A 85 -9.53 8.91 2.10
C LEU A 85 -9.45 10.43 2.14
N ALA A 86 -9.54 11.03 3.33
CA ALA A 86 -9.49 12.48 3.51
C ALA A 86 -8.17 13.12 3.02
N GLN A 87 -7.06 12.37 3.11
CA GLN A 87 -5.76 12.78 2.61
C GLN A 87 -5.56 12.53 1.11
N GLY A 88 -6.55 11.95 0.43
CA GLY A 88 -6.47 11.60 -1.00
C GLY A 88 -5.50 10.45 -1.30
N HIS A 89 -5.17 9.62 -0.31
CA HIS A 89 -4.26 8.48 -0.49
C HIS A 89 -4.96 7.24 -1.06
N ILE A 90 -6.27 7.12 -0.87
CA ILE A 90 -7.13 6.06 -1.42
C ILE A 90 -8.42 6.68 -1.96
N SER A 91 -9.06 6.02 -2.92
CA SER A 91 -10.37 6.41 -3.45
C SER A 91 -11.51 5.96 -2.53
N ALA A 92 -12.65 6.65 -2.60
CA ALA A 92 -13.87 6.20 -1.94
C ALA A 92 -14.33 4.85 -2.54
N CYS A 93 -14.63 3.90 -1.68
CA CYS A 93 -15.28 2.64 -2.03
C CYS A 93 -16.80 2.84 -2.16
N PRO A 94 -17.48 2.10 -3.05
CA PRO A 94 -18.93 1.90 -2.93
C PRO A 94 -19.24 1.05 -1.69
N ASP A 95 -20.45 1.17 -1.13
CA ASP A 95 -20.87 0.44 0.07
C ASP A 95 -20.73 -1.08 -0.07
N ASP A 96 -20.96 -1.63 -1.26
CA ASP A 96 -20.85 -3.06 -1.58
C ASP A 96 -19.46 -3.47 -2.12
N CYS A 97 -18.41 -2.79 -1.70
CA CYS A 97 -17.06 -3.06 -2.22
C CYS A 97 -16.54 -4.46 -1.84
N SER A 98 -15.47 -4.89 -2.52
CA SER A 98 -14.81 -6.19 -2.30
C SER A 98 -14.21 -6.39 -0.90
N HIS A 99 -14.24 -5.35 -0.06
CA HIS A 99 -13.84 -5.43 1.34
C HIS A 99 -14.97 -5.82 2.29
N VAL A 100 -16.22 -5.88 1.83
CA VAL A 100 -17.34 -6.37 2.63
C VAL A 100 -17.10 -7.83 2.98
N VAL A 101 -17.12 -8.14 4.27
CA VAL A 101 -16.94 -9.50 4.80
C VAL A 101 -18.20 -10.04 5.47
N ASP A 102 -19.13 -9.16 5.85
CA ASP A 102 -20.39 -9.52 6.48
C ASP A 102 -21.43 -8.39 6.31
N THR A 103 -22.71 -8.72 6.46
CA THR A 103 -23.82 -7.77 6.36
C THR A 103 -24.92 -8.09 7.37
N ASP A 104 -25.37 -7.10 8.13
CA ASP A 104 -26.57 -7.20 8.95
C ASP A 104 -27.73 -6.48 8.26
N GLU A 105 -28.84 -7.18 8.05
CA GLU A 105 -30.06 -6.56 7.52
C GLU A 105 -30.96 -6.05 8.64
N ILE A 106 -31.44 -4.82 8.50
CA ILE A 106 -32.38 -4.22 9.45
C ILE A 106 -33.79 -4.30 8.87
N TRP A 107 -34.69 -4.95 9.61
CA TRP A 107 -36.08 -5.15 9.23
C TRP A 107 -37.02 -4.51 10.26
N ILE A 108 -37.98 -3.71 9.80
CA ILE A 108 -39.03 -3.10 10.62
C ILE A 108 -40.37 -3.51 10.01
N ASP A 109 -41.23 -4.13 10.82
CA ASP A 109 -42.56 -4.62 10.40
C ASP A 109 -42.54 -5.51 9.14
N GLY A 110 -41.48 -6.33 8.99
CA GLY A 110 -41.31 -7.24 7.85
C GLY A 110 -40.82 -6.57 6.56
N VAL A 111 -40.49 -5.28 6.60
CA VAL A 111 -39.87 -4.54 5.48
C VAL A 111 -38.40 -4.30 5.79
N LYS A 112 -37.52 -4.62 4.84
CA LYS A 112 -36.09 -4.30 4.94
C LYS A 112 -35.92 -2.78 4.84
N THR A 113 -35.44 -2.16 5.91
CA THR A 113 -35.25 -0.71 5.98
C THR A 113 -33.82 -0.27 5.74
N ASP A 114 -32.84 -1.12 6.10
CA ASP A 114 -31.43 -0.75 6.00
C ASP A 114 -30.52 -1.99 5.94
N THR A 115 -29.24 -1.79 5.67
CA THR A 115 -28.18 -2.80 5.71
C THR A 115 -26.90 -2.20 6.31
N ILE A 116 -26.40 -2.81 7.37
CA ILE A 116 -25.08 -2.49 7.91
C ILE A 116 -24.06 -3.39 7.23
N TYR A 117 -23.04 -2.78 6.65
CA TYR A 117 -21.94 -3.48 6.00
C TYR A 117 -20.73 -3.52 6.93
N HIS A 118 -20.10 -4.69 7.05
CA HIS A 118 -18.87 -4.89 7.80
C HIS A 118 -17.71 -5.08 6.83
N TYR A 119 -16.65 -4.30 7.02
CA TYR A 119 -15.53 -4.24 6.10
C TYR A 119 -14.24 -4.77 6.73
N LYS A 120 -13.34 -5.32 5.91
CA LYS A 120 -11.96 -5.65 6.29
C LYS A 120 -10.98 -5.31 5.16
N ASP A 121 -9.79 -4.84 5.51
CA ASP A 121 -8.69 -4.79 4.55
C ASP A 121 -8.36 -6.20 4.03
N THR A 122 -8.01 -6.29 2.75
CA THR A 122 -7.66 -7.55 2.10
C THR A 122 -6.17 -7.61 1.77
N THR A 123 -5.54 -8.75 2.02
CA THR A 123 -4.20 -9.06 1.51
C THR A 123 -4.36 -9.71 0.15
N LEU A 124 -3.59 -9.25 -0.84
CA LEU A 124 -3.62 -9.75 -2.22
C LEU A 124 -2.55 -10.83 -2.45
#